data_AF-A0A356KC57-F1
#
_entry.id   AF-A0A356KC57-F1
#
_cell.length_a   1.000
_cell.length_b   1.000
_cell.length_c   1.000
_cell.angle_alpha   90.00
_cell.angle_beta   90.00
_cell.angle_gamma   90.00
#
_symmetry.space_group_name_H-M   'P 1'
#
loop_
_entity.id
_entity.type
_entity.pdbx_description
1 polymer ?
#
loop_
_entity_poly.entity_id
_entity_poly.type
_entity_poly.pdbx_seq_one_letter_code
_entity_poly.pdbx_strand_id
1 'polypeptide(L)'
;RRLADLGDVERWEQAAPEAQDFVVITVTRLLGPTFEHLKTRSHKAGGRGHRVARLRHRPSGVELQLIPGGLFWMGSDPGAGAVRINEQPRHEVLIPPLLLGRYPLLQEQWDRIGGDDARTWDKPDLPIEGVTWDAARAWLEAAGDGLRLPSEAEWEYACRARTESPFFWGERADERYCHFGAAPDHWRTHPPSEHDAFSNAFGLVDMAGNVGEWCEDHYKGSYRGAPCDGSPRAERRGDLRVVRGGDSYNPLSHCRSAARNLSARAARGAGIGFRVARDVPW
;
A
#
# COMPACT_ATOMS: atom_id res chain seq x y z
N ARG A 1 16.27 -20.75 -7.20
CA ARG A 1 15.73 -20.60 -8.58
C ARG A 1 14.25 -20.22 -8.55
N ARG A 2 13.33 -21.05 -8.04
CA ARG A 2 11.88 -20.69 -8.05
C ARG A 2 11.49 -19.47 -7.22
N LEU A 3 12.15 -19.22 -6.08
CA LEU A 3 11.89 -17.99 -5.31
C LEU A 3 12.32 -16.72 -6.07
N ALA A 4 13.36 -16.80 -6.90
CA ALA A 4 13.81 -15.68 -7.71
C ALA A 4 12.77 -15.26 -8.78
N ASP A 5 11.87 -16.17 -9.18
CA ASP A 5 10.76 -15.83 -10.08
C ASP A 5 9.75 -14.90 -9.39
N LEU A 6 9.68 -14.89 -8.06
CA LEU A 6 8.86 -13.93 -7.32
C LEU A 6 9.40 -12.50 -7.47
N GLY A 7 10.71 -12.33 -7.66
CA GLY A 7 11.38 -11.03 -7.83
C GLY A 7 11.19 -10.38 -9.20
N ASP A 8 10.52 -11.07 -10.13
CA ASP A 8 10.28 -10.61 -11.49
C ASP A 8 8.81 -10.86 -11.84
N VAL A 9 7.99 -9.82 -11.82
CA VAL A 9 6.55 -9.91 -12.02
C VAL A 9 6.16 -10.52 -13.37
N GLU A 10 6.96 -10.37 -14.42
CA GLU A 10 6.67 -10.98 -15.73
C GLU A 10 6.87 -12.50 -15.67
N ARG A 11 7.97 -12.95 -15.05
CA ARG A 11 8.19 -14.38 -14.80
C ARG A 11 7.16 -14.96 -13.86
N TRP A 12 6.80 -14.21 -12.82
CA TRP A 12 5.78 -14.63 -11.86
C TRP A 12 4.43 -14.87 -12.56
N GLU A 13 4.00 -13.97 -13.43
CA GLU A 13 2.75 -14.12 -14.20
C GLU A 13 2.78 -15.29 -15.17
N GLN A 14 3.94 -15.60 -15.76
CA GLN A 14 4.09 -16.70 -16.72
C GLN A 14 4.27 -18.06 -16.03
N ALA A 15 4.59 -18.08 -14.74
CA ALA A 15 4.76 -19.30 -13.97
C ALA A 15 3.44 -20.07 -13.86
N ALA A 16 3.50 -21.39 -14.02
CA ALA A 16 2.36 -22.27 -13.83
C ALA A 16 1.82 -22.15 -12.38
N PRO A 17 0.50 -22.29 -12.15
CA PRO A 17 -0.10 -22.18 -10.81
C PRO A 17 0.58 -23.05 -9.75
N GLU A 18 1.03 -24.25 -10.11
CA GLU A 18 1.72 -25.18 -9.20
C GLU A 18 3.11 -24.66 -8.80
N ALA A 19 3.80 -23.94 -9.70
CA ALA A 19 5.07 -23.31 -9.41
C ALA A 19 4.88 -22.10 -8.47
N GLN A 20 3.83 -21.30 -8.71
CA GLN A 20 3.46 -20.21 -7.81
C GLN A 20 3.07 -20.74 -6.43
N ASP A 21 2.28 -21.82 -6.35
CA ASP A 21 1.87 -22.43 -5.08
C ASP A 21 3.06 -22.96 -4.29
N PHE A 22 4.03 -23.59 -4.97
CA PHE A 22 5.28 -24.00 -4.33
C PHE A 22 6.03 -22.81 -3.72
N VAL A 23 6.12 -21.68 -4.42
CA VAL A 23 6.76 -20.47 -3.92
C VAL A 23 5.99 -19.91 -2.72
N VAL A 24 4.66 -19.80 -2.79
CA VAL A 24 3.81 -19.30 -1.70
C VAL A 24 3.97 -20.15 -0.44
N ILE A 25 3.96 -21.49 -0.57
CA ILE A 25 4.18 -22.40 0.55
C ILE A 25 5.58 -22.21 1.15
N THR A 26 6.59 -22.03 0.30
CA THR A 26 7.97 -21.82 0.74
C THR A 26 8.12 -20.51 1.50
N VAL A 27 7.61 -19.39 0.95
CA VAL A 27 7.61 -18.07 1.59
C VAL A 27 6.89 -18.12 2.93
N THR A 28 5.69 -18.72 2.98
CA THR A 28 4.91 -18.82 4.22
C THR A 28 5.67 -19.59 5.31
N ARG A 29 6.39 -20.67 4.94
CA ARG A 29 7.24 -21.41 5.89
C ARG A 29 8.42 -20.58 6.40
N LEU A 30 9.04 -19.78 5.53
CA LEU A 30 10.18 -18.93 5.90
C LEU A 30 9.77 -17.73 6.76
N LEU A 31 8.55 -17.21 6.59
CA LEU A 31 7.97 -16.18 7.45
C LEU A 31 7.67 -16.70 8.86
N GLY A 32 7.54 -18.02 9.03
CA GLY A 32 7.35 -18.66 10.34
C GLY A 32 5.89 -18.83 10.75
N PRO A 33 5.65 -19.36 11.96
CA PRO A 33 4.33 -19.82 12.39
C PRO A 33 3.31 -18.71 12.64
N THR A 34 3.77 -17.46 12.76
CA THR A 34 2.91 -16.29 12.95
C THR A 34 2.24 -15.85 11.66
N PHE A 35 2.64 -16.38 10.51
CA PHE A 35 1.98 -16.16 9.23
C PHE A 35 1.21 -17.39 8.77
N GLU A 36 -0.04 -17.16 8.36
CA GLU A 36 -0.94 -18.19 7.85
C GLU A 36 -1.32 -17.90 6.41
N HIS A 37 -1.07 -18.83 5.49
CA HIS A 37 -1.65 -18.75 4.15
C HIS A 37 -3.15 -19.04 4.23
N LEU A 38 -3.97 -18.08 3.79
CA LEU A 38 -5.42 -18.21 3.80
C LEU A 38 -5.96 -18.79 2.50
N LYS A 39 -5.55 -18.20 1.37
CA LYS A 39 -6.06 -18.52 0.04
C LYS A 39 -5.22 -17.84 -1.04
N THR A 40 -5.30 -18.35 -2.26
CA THR A 40 -4.74 -17.72 -3.45
C THR A 40 -5.86 -17.47 -4.46
N ARG A 41 -5.97 -16.25 -4.98
CA ARG A 41 -7.05 -15.83 -5.89
C ARG A 41 -6.53 -14.97 -7.03
N SER A 42 -7.28 -14.95 -8.13
CA SER A 42 -7.00 -14.06 -9.25
C SER A 42 -7.76 -12.74 -9.08
N HIS A 43 -7.05 -11.64 -9.18
CA HIS A 43 -7.58 -10.28 -9.14
C HIS A 43 -7.39 -9.61 -10.50
N LYS A 44 -8.29 -8.70 -10.86
CA LYS A 44 -8.26 -8.01 -12.17
C LYS A 44 -8.71 -6.56 -12.02
N ALA A 45 -7.94 -5.63 -12.56
CA ALA A 45 -8.28 -4.22 -12.68
C ALA A 45 -7.42 -3.58 -13.78
N GLY A 46 -7.94 -2.53 -14.45
CA GLY A 46 -7.16 -1.76 -15.43
C GLY A 46 -6.57 -2.58 -16.58
N GLY A 47 -7.24 -3.67 -16.99
CA GLY A 47 -6.74 -4.59 -18.03
C GLY A 47 -5.59 -5.50 -17.58
N ARG A 48 -5.20 -5.46 -16.30
CA ARG A 48 -4.21 -6.35 -15.69
C ARG A 48 -4.89 -7.42 -14.85
N GLY A 49 -4.19 -8.53 -14.62
CA GLY A 49 -4.65 -9.54 -13.69
C GLY A 49 -3.52 -10.38 -13.13
N HIS A 50 -3.57 -10.65 -11.82
CA HIS A 50 -2.55 -11.44 -11.14
C HIS A 50 -3.18 -12.47 -10.20
N ARG A 51 -2.47 -13.58 -10.01
CA ARG A 51 -2.76 -14.58 -8.98
C ARG A 51 -1.98 -14.21 -7.71
N VAL A 52 -2.72 -13.95 -6.64
CA VAL A 52 -2.21 -13.34 -5.41
C VAL A 52 -2.54 -14.23 -4.22
N ALA A 53 -1.50 -14.55 -3.44
CA ALA A 53 -1.66 -15.27 -2.19
C ALA A 53 -1.94 -14.29 -1.06
N ARG A 54 -2.96 -14.59 -0.26
CA ARG A 54 -3.29 -13.86 0.94
C ARG A 54 -2.77 -14.59 2.17
N LEU A 55 -2.03 -13.88 2.99
CA LEU A 55 -1.53 -14.36 4.27
C LEU A 55 -2.16 -13.54 5.40
N ARG A 56 -2.26 -14.14 6.59
CA ARG A 56 -2.66 -13.45 7.82
C ARG A 56 -1.51 -13.48 8.82
N HIS A 57 -1.18 -12.32 9.37
CA HIS A 57 -0.35 -12.24 10.57
C HIS A 57 -1.23 -12.53 11.79
N ARG A 58 -1.04 -13.68 12.43
CA ARG A 58 -1.92 -14.19 13.51
C ARG A 58 -2.03 -13.23 14.70
N PRO A 59 -0.94 -12.63 15.23
CA PRO A 59 -1.01 -11.75 16.39
C PRO A 59 -1.86 -10.50 16.15
N SER A 60 -1.66 -9.80 15.03
CA SER A 60 -2.41 -8.56 14.73
C SER A 60 -3.72 -8.79 13.99
N GLY A 61 -3.89 -9.96 13.36
CA GLY A 61 -5.02 -10.26 12.49
C GLY A 61 -4.98 -9.59 11.11
N VAL A 62 -3.89 -8.89 10.79
CA VAL A 62 -3.73 -8.20 9.50
C VAL A 62 -3.65 -9.22 8.37
N GLU A 63 -4.44 -9.01 7.32
CA GLU A 63 -4.36 -9.76 6.06
C GLU A 63 -3.46 -9.02 5.06
N LEU A 64 -2.45 -9.70 4.53
CA LEU A 64 -1.48 -9.17 3.58
C LEU A 64 -1.49 -9.96 2.28
N GLN A 65 -1.29 -9.26 1.16
CA GLN A 65 -1.15 -9.82 -0.17
C GLN A 65 0.33 -10.00 -0.49
N LEU A 66 0.71 -11.17 -1.03
CA LEU A 66 2.04 -11.41 -1.57
C LEU A 66 2.20 -10.72 -2.92
N ILE A 67 2.99 -9.66 -2.92
CA ILE A 67 3.26 -8.82 -4.07
C ILE A 67 4.58 -9.28 -4.71
N PRO A 68 4.58 -9.69 -5.99
CA PRO A 68 5.83 -9.99 -6.69
C PRO A 68 6.67 -8.73 -6.85
N GLY A 69 7.98 -8.90 -6.94
CA GLY A 69 8.90 -7.81 -7.25
C GLY A 69 8.92 -7.48 -8.73
N GLY A 70 9.62 -6.42 -9.10
CA GLY A 70 9.86 -6.05 -10.49
C GLY A 70 10.20 -4.59 -10.68
N LEU A 71 10.53 -4.24 -11.92
CA LEU A 71 10.76 -2.86 -12.33
C LEU A 71 9.43 -2.15 -12.61
N PHE A 72 9.35 -0.88 -12.25
CA PHE A 72 8.26 -0.02 -12.68
C PHE A 72 8.72 1.44 -12.80
N TRP A 73 7.93 2.22 -13.52
CA TRP A 73 8.10 3.65 -13.57
C TRP A 73 7.36 4.35 -12.43
N MET A 74 8.11 4.95 -11.51
CA MET A 74 7.62 5.76 -10.41
C MET A 74 7.49 7.24 -10.82
N GLY A 75 6.41 7.88 -10.39
CA GLY A 75 6.09 9.27 -10.69
C GLY A 75 5.17 9.45 -11.89
N SER A 76 4.85 10.71 -12.18
CA SER A 76 3.91 11.04 -13.24
C SER A 76 4.58 11.04 -14.61
N ASP A 77 3.87 10.57 -15.62
CA ASP A 77 4.32 10.72 -17.00
C ASP A 77 4.34 12.21 -17.38
N PRO A 78 5.50 12.80 -17.75
CA PRO A 78 5.56 14.20 -18.17
C PRO A 78 4.71 14.52 -19.40
N GLY A 79 4.33 13.50 -20.20
CA GLY A 79 3.40 13.63 -21.31
C GLY A 79 1.92 13.55 -20.91
N ALA A 80 1.60 13.19 -19.67
CA ALA A 80 0.24 13.17 -19.16
C ALA A 80 -0.21 14.56 -18.68
N GLY A 81 -1.49 14.90 -18.82
CA GLY A 81 -1.99 16.26 -18.57
C GLY A 81 -1.96 16.77 -17.11
N ALA A 82 -1.68 15.92 -16.12
CA ALA A 82 -1.77 16.25 -14.69
C ALA A 82 -0.45 16.02 -13.92
N VAL A 83 0.63 16.62 -14.37
CA VAL A 83 1.98 16.48 -13.79
C VAL A 83 2.20 17.50 -12.67
N ARG A 84 2.53 17.03 -11.46
CA ARG A 84 3.00 17.89 -10.37
C ARG A 84 4.53 17.85 -10.28
N ILE A 85 5.15 18.97 -9.91
CA ILE A 85 6.61 19.06 -9.79
C ILE A 85 7.19 18.07 -8.77
N ASN A 86 6.43 17.79 -7.71
CA ASN A 86 6.82 16.84 -6.69
C ASN A 86 6.72 15.38 -7.13
N GLU A 87 6.08 15.09 -8.26
CA GLU A 87 5.96 13.76 -8.88
C GLU A 87 7.04 13.51 -9.95
N GLN A 88 8.03 14.40 -10.05
CA GLN A 88 9.09 14.40 -11.07
C GLN A 88 10.51 14.31 -10.46
N PRO A 89 11.50 13.82 -11.23
CA PRO A 89 11.35 13.17 -12.53
C PRO A 89 10.72 11.78 -12.41
N ARG A 90 9.99 11.35 -13.45
CA ARG A 90 9.65 9.94 -13.63
C ARG A 90 10.95 9.13 -13.73
N HIS A 91 11.07 8.04 -12.99
CA HIS A 91 12.28 7.22 -12.94
C HIS A 91 11.90 5.75 -12.70
N GLU A 92 12.81 4.86 -13.09
CA GLU A 92 12.62 3.42 -12.91
C GLU A 92 13.10 3.00 -11.51
N VAL A 93 12.32 2.14 -10.86
CA VAL A 93 12.61 1.60 -9.53
C VAL A 93 12.41 0.10 -9.54
N LEU A 94 13.38 -0.65 -9.01
CA LEU A 94 13.27 -2.08 -8.75
C LEU A 94 12.66 -2.29 -7.36
N ILE A 95 11.52 -2.96 -7.30
CA ILE A 95 10.86 -3.31 -6.05
C ILE A 95 11.11 -4.80 -5.75
N PRO A 96 11.70 -5.14 -4.59
CA PRO A 96 11.72 -6.51 -4.11
C PRO A 96 10.29 -7.02 -3.80
N PRO A 97 10.05 -8.33 -3.88
CA PRO A 97 8.84 -8.94 -3.33
C PRO A 97 8.60 -8.54 -1.88
N LEU A 98 7.33 -8.37 -1.54
CA LEU A 98 6.89 -8.01 -0.20
C LEU A 98 5.48 -8.54 0.08
N LEU A 99 5.12 -8.58 1.35
CA LEU A 99 3.73 -8.60 1.78
C LEU A 99 3.26 -7.16 1.98
N LEU A 100 2.06 -6.83 1.50
CA LEU A 100 1.41 -5.55 1.76
C LEU A 100 -0.02 -5.76 2.22
N GLY A 101 -0.45 -5.02 3.24
CA GLY A 101 -1.79 -5.10 3.82
C GLY A 101 -2.86 -4.93 2.75
N ARG A 102 -3.85 -5.85 2.73
CA ARG A 102 -4.97 -5.82 1.77
C ARG A 102 -5.71 -4.49 1.81
N TYR A 103 -5.81 -3.92 3.00
CA TYR A 103 -6.49 -2.67 3.34
C TYR A 103 -5.57 -1.80 4.19
N PRO A 104 -5.90 -0.51 4.38
CA PRO A 104 -5.44 0.23 5.55
C PRO A 104 -5.69 -0.55 6.85
N LEU A 105 -4.84 -0.36 7.86
CA LEU A 105 -4.97 -1.02 9.15
C LEU A 105 -6.34 -0.70 9.76
N LEU A 106 -7.08 -1.72 10.18
CA LEU A 106 -8.39 -1.53 10.79
C LEU A 106 -8.26 -1.15 12.27
N GLN A 107 -9.26 -0.46 12.80
CA GLN A 107 -9.33 -0.12 14.23
C GLN A 107 -9.30 -1.36 15.12
N GLU A 108 -9.99 -2.44 14.74
CA GLU A 108 -9.92 -3.69 15.50
C GLU A 108 -8.51 -4.30 15.55
N GLN A 109 -7.72 -4.10 14.49
CA GLN A 109 -6.35 -4.62 14.42
C GLN A 109 -5.43 -3.73 15.26
N TRP A 110 -5.64 -2.41 15.19
CA TRP A 110 -4.99 -1.43 16.05
C TRP A 110 -5.13 -1.79 17.53
N ASP A 111 -6.37 -2.10 17.95
CA ASP A 111 -6.71 -2.45 19.34
C ASP A 111 -6.08 -3.76 19.80
N ARG A 112 -5.93 -4.76 18.92
CA ARG A 112 -5.34 -6.06 19.28
C ARG A 112 -3.90 -5.98 19.77
N ILE A 113 -3.14 -4.99 19.32
CA ILE A 113 -1.74 -4.77 19.75
C ILE A 113 -1.63 -3.64 20.79
N GLY A 114 -2.75 -3.02 21.17
CA GLY A 114 -2.78 -1.98 22.20
C GLY A 114 -2.31 -0.61 21.72
N GLY A 115 -2.71 -0.21 20.50
CA GLY A 115 -2.48 1.15 20.03
C GLY A 115 -3.21 2.22 20.86
N ASP A 116 -2.77 3.48 20.76
CA ASP A 116 -3.36 4.59 21.52
C ASP A 116 -4.75 5.00 20.99
N ASP A 117 -5.55 5.67 21.81
CA ASP A 117 -6.85 6.18 21.35
C ASP A 117 -6.64 7.47 20.55
N ALA A 118 -6.57 7.30 19.22
CA ALA A 118 -6.24 8.32 18.24
C ALA A 118 -7.39 8.67 17.29
N ARG A 119 -8.45 7.85 17.31
CA ARG A 119 -9.46 7.78 16.25
C ARG A 119 -10.51 8.89 16.41
N THR A 120 -10.99 9.40 15.30
CA THR A 120 -12.13 10.31 15.22
C THR A 120 -13.45 9.56 15.41
N TRP A 121 -13.53 8.30 14.96
CA TRP A 121 -14.72 7.46 15.04
C TRP A 121 -14.37 6.10 15.62
N ASP A 122 -15.16 5.61 16.56
CA ASP A 122 -14.97 4.28 17.14
C ASP A 122 -15.88 3.23 16.48
N LYS A 123 -15.34 2.58 15.45
CA LYS A 123 -15.96 1.47 14.71
C LYS A 123 -14.88 0.45 14.30
N PRO A 124 -14.92 -0.78 14.83
CA PRO A 124 -13.85 -1.76 14.67
C PRO A 124 -13.46 -2.07 13.21
N ASP A 125 -14.41 -1.99 12.28
CA ASP A 125 -14.26 -2.29 10.86
C ASP A 125 -13.83 -1.10 9.99
N LEU A 126 -13.68 0.10 10.58
CA LEU A 126 -13.12 1.25 9.87
C LEU A 126 -11.59 1.20 9.86
N PRO A 127 -10.94 1.82 8.86
CA PRO A 127 -9.53 2.16 8.93
C PRO A 127 -9.23 2.98 10.19
N ILE A 128 -8.10 2.70 10.82
CA ILE A 128 -7.54 3.62 11.80
C ILE A 128 -7.10 4.90 11.08
N GLU A 129 -7.53 6.05 11.61
CA GLU A 129 -7.09 7.37 11.18
C GLU A 129 -6.74 8.23 12.40
N GLY A 130 -6.22 9.43 12.19
CA GLY A 130 -5.85 10.33 13.28
C GLY A 130 -4.58 9.89 14.01
N VAL A 131 -3.90 8.86 13.50
CA VAL A 131 -2.65 8.33 14.04
C VAL A 131 -1.45 9.09 13.49
N THR A 132 -0.51 9.37 14.38
CA THR A 132 0.77 9.96 14.00
C THR A 132 1.67 8.90 13.34
N TRP A 133 2.65 9.34 12.55
CA TRP A 133 3.64 8.43 11.98
C TRP A 133 4.42 7.69 13.08
N ASP A 134 4.74 8.39 14.18
CA ASP A 134 5.43 7.81 15.34
C ASP A 134 4.59 6.73 16.03
N ALA A 135 3.28 6.94 16.18
CA ALA A 135 2.37 5.95 16.74
C ALA A 135 2.25 4.72 15.82
N ALA A 136 2.14 4.92 14.50
CA ALA A 136 2.11 3.83 13.53
C ALA A 136 3.39 2.96 13.62
N ARG A 137 4.56 3.59 13.71
CA ARG A 137 5.85 2.91 13.89
C ARG A 137 5.93 2.13 15.20
N ALA A 138 5.52 2.75 16.31
CA ALA A 138 5.52 2.09 17.62
C ALA A 138 4.58 0.87 17.63
N TRP A 139 3.41 0.97 17.00
CA TRP A 139 2.48 -0.15 16.85
C TRP A 139 3.08 -1.29 16.03
N LEU A 140 3.75 -0.98 14.92
CA LEU A 140 4.42 -1.97 14.07
C LEU A 140 5.55 -2.69 14.81
N GLU A 141 6.34 -1.96 15.60
CA GLU A 141 7.37 -2.52 16.47
C GLU A 141 6.78 -3.46 17.53
N ALA A 142 5.70 -3.04 18.19
CA ALA A 142 4.99 -3.84 19.19
C ALA A 142 4.33 -5.09 18.59
N ALA A 143 3.82 -4.99 17.36
CA ALA A 143 3.24 -6.12 16.63
C ALA A 143 4.31 -7.17 16.26
N GLY A 144 5.57 -6.76 16.14
CA GLY A 144 6.71 -7.64 15.92
C GLY A 144 6.82 -8.19 14.49
N ASP A 145 7.54 -9.31 14.36
CA ASP A 145 7.70 -10.08 13.11
C ASP A 145 8.23 -9.31 11.89
N GLY A 146 8.87 -8.17 12.11
CA GLY A 146 9.43 -7.32 11.05
C GLY A 146 8.37 -6.55 10.25
N LEU A 147 7.16 -6.38 10.80
CA LEU A 147 6.16 -5.50 10.21
C LEU A 147 6.68 -4.06 10.19
N ARG A 148 6.41 -3.35 9.10
CA ARG A 148 6.88 -1.97 8.87
C ARG A 148 5.88 -1.17 8.04
N LEU A 149 6.12 0.14 7.91
CA LEU A 149 5.48 0.94 6.87
C LEU A 149 6.08 0.56 5.51
N PRO A 150 5.29 0.65 4.41
CA PRO A 150 5.86 0.57 3.07
C PRO A 150 6.76 1.78 2.81
N SER A 151 7.74 1.61 1.93
CA SER A 151 8.36 2.76 1.29
C SER A 151 7.37 3.42 0.32
N GLU A 152 7.60 4.68 -0.01
CA GLU A 152 6.81 5.40 -1.01
C GLU A 152 6.81 4.69 -2.37
N ALA A 153 7.95 4.09 -2.72
CA ALA A 153 8.12 3.35 -3.97
C ALA A 153 7.33 2.03 -3.97
N GLU A 154 7.41 1.26 -2.88
CA GLU A 154 6.60 0.05 -2.70
C GLU A 154 5.11 0.35 -2.76
N TRP A 155 4.68 1.43 -2.10
CA TRP A 155 3.29 1.86 -2.14
C TRP A 155 2.83 2.20 -3.56
N GLU A 156 3.61 2.98 -4.32
CA GLU A 156 3.24 3.36 -5.69
C GLU A 156 3.21 2.14 -6.63
N TYR A 157 4.22 1.28 -6.54
CA TYR A 157 4.29 0.03 -7.29
C TYR A 157 3.04 -0.83 -7.04
N ALA A 158 2.73 -1.04 -5.76
CA ALA A 158 1.61 -1.84 -5.34
C ALA A 158 0.27 -1.22 -5.73
N CYS A 159 0.13 0.11 -5.62
CA CYS A 159 -1.05 0.86 -6.06
C CYS A 159 -1.31 0.65 -7.54
N ARG A 160 -0.28 0.86 -8.37
CA ARG A 160 -0.35 0.72 -9.83
C ARG A 160 -0.69 -0.70 -10.25
N ALA A 161 -0.19 -1.72 -9.57
CA ALA A 161 -0.40 -3.13 -9.95
C ALA A 161 -0.22 -3.35 -11.47
N ARG A 162 0.88 -2.78 -12.00
CA ARG A 162 1.29 -2.73 -13.41
C ARG A 162 0.46 -1.89 -14.39
N THR A 163 -0.40 -1.01 -13.91
CA THR A 163 -0.99 0.03 -14.76
C THR A 163 -0.10 1.27 -14.82
N GLU A 164 -0.13 1.96 -15.95
CA GLU A 164 0.54 3.26 -16.11
C GLU A 164 -0.42 4.44 -16.03
N SER A 165 -1.73 4.17 -16.09
CA SER A 165 -2.79 5.16 -16.00
C SER A 165 -2.77 5.91 -14.66
N PRO A 166 -3.39 7.12 -14.59
CA PRO A 166 -3.47 7.92 -13.37
C PRO A 166 -4.09 7.18 -12.18
N PHE A 167 -5.02 6.25 -12.42
CA PHE A 167 -5.61 5.38 -11.41
C PHE A 167 -5.42 3.92 -11.81
N PHE A 168 -5.39 3.00 -10.86
CA PHE A 168 -5.17 1.57 -11.13
C PHE A 168 -6.31 0.91 -11.93
N TRP A 169 -7.48 1.57 -11.98
CA TRP A 169 -8.62 1.12 -12.78
C TRP A 169 -8.70 1.79 -14.16
N GLY A 170 -7.95 2.88 -14.41
CA GLY A 170 -7.93 3.58 -15.70
C GLY A 170 -7.74 5.10 -15.60
N GLU A 171 -8.26 5.82 -16.59
CA GLU A 171 -8.04 7.27 -16.80
C GLU A 171 -9.07 8.16 -16.09
N ARG A 172 -10.28 7.65 -15.83
CA ARG A 172 -11.43 8.43 -15.35
C ARG A 172 -11.78 8.08 -13.92
N ALA A 173 -12.42 9.01 -13.22
CA ALA A 173 -13.03 8.79 -11.91
C ALA A 173 -13.95 7.57 -11.91
N ASP A 174 -13.87 6.77 -10.85
CA ASP A 174 -14.77 5.64 -10.62
C ASP A 174 -14.95 5.43 -9.11
N GLU A 175 -16.09 5.87 -8.60
CA GLU A 175 -16.41 5.86 -7.16
C GLU A 175 -16.51 4.44 -6.59
N ARG A 176 -16.60 3.41 -7.45
CA ARG A 176 -16.54 2.00 -7.02
C ARG A 176 -15.19 1.64 -6.39
N TYR A 177 -14.13 2.33 -6.78
CA TYR A 177 -12.75 2.05 -6.35
C TYR A 177 -12.18 3.11 -5.42
N CYS A 178 -12.84 4.26 -5.30
CA CYS A 178 -12.28 5.42 -4.62
C CYS A 178 -13.34 6.21 -3.87
N HIS A 179 -13.11 6.35 -2.56
CA HIS A 179 -13.94 7.14 -1.67
C HIS A 179 -13.28 8.51 -1.42
N PHE A 180 -13.80 9.58 -2.03
CA PHE A 180 -13.17 10.91 -2.04
C PHE A 180 -14.20 12.06 -2.01
N GLY A 181 -13.69 13.30 -1.83
CA GLY A 181 -14.37 14.53 -2.21
C GLY A 181 -15.44 15.06 -1.25
N ALA A 182 -15.54 14.56 -0.02
CA ALA A 182 -16.48 15.05 1.01
C ALA A 182 -17.92 15.29 0.48
N ALA A 183 -18.40 14.42 -0.42
CA ALA A 183 -19.82 14.34 -0.75
C ALA A 183 -20.65 14.19 0.54
N PRO A 184 -21.97 14.51 0.55
CA PRO A 184 -22.78 14.54 1.77
C PRO A 184 -22.75 13.26 2.63
N ASP A 185 -22.34 12.13 2.06
CA ASP A 185 -22.15 10.81 2.63
C ASP A 185 -20.66 10.35 2.72
N HIS A 186 -19.72 11.15 2.22
CA HIS A 186 -18.27 10.89 2.18
C HIS A 186 -17.45 11.72 3.18
N TRP A 187 -18.07 12.36 4.16
CA TRP A 187 -17.37 13.15 5.18
C TRP A 187 -16.69 12.31 6.28
N ARG A 188 -16.65 10.98 6.11
CA ARG A 188 -15.98 10.02 7.01
C ARG A 188 -15.44 8.84 6.21
N THR A 189 -14.55 8.08 6.84
CA THR A 189 -14.06 6.79 6.35
C THR A 189 -15.18 5.76 6.28
N HIS A 190 -15.00 4.74 5.43
CA HIS A 190 -15.92 3.60 5.33
C HIS A 190 -15.17 2.28 5.52
N PRO A 191 -15.86 1.20 5.94
CA PRO A 191 -15.25 -0.11 6.00
C PRO A 191 -14.72 -0.51 4.62
N PRO A 192 -13.49 -1.02 4.51
CA PRO A 192 -12.96 -1.46 3.23
C PRO A 192 -13.82 -2.58 2.63
N SER A 193 -13.96 -2.59 1.31
CA SER A 193 -14.79 -3.62 0.68
C SER A 193 -14.15 -5.00 0.74
N GLU A 194 -14.90 -5.99 1.24
CA GLU A 194 -14.49 -7.40 1.19
C GLU A 194 -14.55 -8.01 -0.21
N HIS A 195 -15.23 -7.34 -1.15
CA HIS A 195 -15.46 -7.86 -2.49
C HIS A 195 -14.25 -7.62 -3.41
N ASP A 196 -13.65 -8.71 -3.89
CA ASP A 196 -12.41 -8.70 -4.69
C ASP A 196 -12.51 -7.83 -5.98
N ALA A 197 -13.71 -7.58 -6.51
CA ALA A 197 -13.88 -6.72 -7.69
C ALA A 197 -13.55 -5.23 -7.47
N PHE A 198 -13.40 -4.78 -6.22
CA PHE A 198 -12.98 -3.41 -5.91
C PHE A 198 -11.49 -3.29 -5.57
N SER A 199 -10.75 -4.39 -5.74
CA SER A 199 -9.29 -4.39 -5.60
C SER A 199 -8.59 -4.05 -6.91
N ASN A 200 -7.34 -3.58 -6.80
CA ASN A 200 -6.45 -3.53 -7.95
C ASN A 200 -5.99 -4.93 -8.38
N ALA A 201 -5.18 -5.04 -9.43
CA ALA A 201 -4.77 -6.35 -9.96
C ALA A 201 -3.88 -7.15 -8.99
N PHE A 202 -3.32 -6.52 -7.95
CA PHE A 202 -2.61 -7.14 -6.84
C PHE A 202 -3.51 -7.46 -5.63
N GLY A 203 -4.82 -7.29 -5.75
CA GLY A 203 -5.77 -7.65 -4.69
C GLY A 203 -5.78 -6.69 -3.51
N LEU A 204 -5.25 -5.48 -3.67
CA LEU A 204 -5.27 -4.41 -2.68
C LEU A 204 -6.48 -3.51 -2.89
N VAL A 205 -7.12 -3.12 -1.80
CA VAL A 205 -8.32 -2.27 -1.80
C VAL A 205 -8.00 -0.96 -1.07
N ASP A 206 -8.76 0.08 -1.42
CA ASP A 206 -8.60 1.44 -0.91
C ASP A 206 -7.18 1.99 -1.09
N MET A 207 -6.53 1.64 -2.21
CA MET A 207 -5.27 2.28 -2.61
C MET A 207 -5.49 3.74 -3.08
N ALA A 208 -6.74 4.17 -3.25
CA ALA A 208 -7.11 5.52 -3.68
C ALA A 208 -8.31 6.00 -2.84
N GLY A 209 -8.14 7.04 -2.04
CA GLY A 209 -9.16 7.57 -1.13
C GLY A 209 -9.32 6.76 0.16
N ASN A 210 -10.46 6.94 0.82
CA ASN A 210 -10.75 6.47 2.19
C ASN A 210 -9.84 7.13 3.24
N VAL A 211 -8.57 6.72 3.32
CA VAL A 211 -7.55 7.35 4.17
C VAL A 211 -6.26 7.55 3.39
N GLY A 212 -5.60 8.69 3.63
CA GLY A 212 -4.21 8.87 3.25
C GLY A 212 -3.33 7.95 4.08
N GLU A 213 -2.27 7.41 3.49
CA GLU A 213 -1.47 6.39 4.14
C GLU A 213 -0.03 6.82 4.34
N TRP A 214 0.45 6.72 5.58
CA TRP A 214 1.85 6.94 5.93
C TRP A 214 2.78 5.98 5.19
N CYS A 215 3.88 6.53 4.67
CA CYS A 215 5.04 5.75 4.22
C CYS A 215 6.25 6.01 5.14
N GLU A 216 7.26 5.15 5.07
CA GLU A 216 8.50 5.29 5.86
C GLU A 216 9.30 6.56 5.49
N ASP A 217 9.23 6.94 4.21
CA ASP A 217 10.04 7.98 3.57
C ASP A 217 9.92 9.37 4.22
N HIS A 218 11.06 10.06 4.29
CA HIS A 218 11.06 11.52 4.44
C HIS A 218 10.58 12.18 3.14
N TYR A 219 9.74 13.19 3.27
CA TYR A 219 9.23 13.91 2.12
C TYR A 219 10.27 14.85 1.51
N LYS A 220 10.41 14.78 0.18
CA LYS A 220 11.08 15.81 -0.64
C LYS A 220 10.18 16.29 -1.76
N GLY A 221 10.33 17.57 -2.11
CA GLY A 221 9.59 18.21 -3.20
C GLY A 221 9.91 17.74 -4.62
N SER A 222 10.73 16.70 -4.81
CA SER A 222 10.96 16.01 -6.09
C SER A 222 11.63 14.64 -5.88
N TYR A 223 11.58 13.77 -6.89
CA TYR A 223 12.29 12.50 -6.95
C TYR A 223 13.77 12.60 -7.35
N ARG A 224 14.34 13.81 -7.47
CA ARG A 224 15.77 13.96 -7.75
C ARG A 224 16.58 13.33 -6.61
N GLY A 225 17.39 12.33 -6.94
CA GLY A 225 18.17 11.57 -5.97
C GLY A 225 17.33 10.68 -5.04
N ALA A 226 16.12 10.29 -5.45
CA ALA A 226 15.38 9.23 -4.78
C ALA A 226 16.06 7.86 -5.02
N PRO A 227 15.94 6.91 -4.08
CA PRO A 227 16.41 5.54 -4.29
C PRO A 227 15.71 4.85 -5.47
N CYS A 228 16.42 3.93 -6.14
CA CYS A 228 15.90 3.16 -7.26
C CYS A 228 15.80 1.64 -6.97
N ASP A 229 15.94 1.25 -5.71
CA ASP A 229 15.95 -0.14 -5.22
C ASP A 229 14.77 -0.45 -4.28
N GLY A 230 13.77 0.43 -4.25
CA GLY A 230 12.59 0.30 -3.40
C GLY A 230 12.81 0.69 -1.94
N SER A 231 14.05 1.00 -1.53
CA SER A 231 14.34 1.45 -0.17
C SER A 231 13.72 2.83 0.11
N PRO A 232 13.30 3.09 1.36
CA PRO A 232 12.73 4.38 1.71
C PRO A 232 13.78 5.49 1.67
N ARG A 233 13.38 6.66 1.21
CA ARG A 233 14.22 7.85 1.22
C ARG A 233 14.47 8.32 2.66
N ALA A 234 15.69 8.10 3.13
CA ALA A 234 16.15 8.56 4.43
C ALA A 234 16.67 10.01 4.38
N GLU A 235 16.46 10.75 5.46
CA GLU A 235 17.09 12.06 5.67
C GLU A 235 17.58 12.23 7.10
N ARG A 236 18.72 12.91 7.24
CA ARG A 236 19.30 13.18 8.56
C ARG A 236 18.48 14.18 9.39
N ARG A 237 17.69 15.05 8.74
CA ARG A 237 16.87 16.09 9.36
C ARG A 237 15.62 16.31 8.52
N GLY A 238 14.45 16.15 9.12
CA GLY A 238 13.18 16.44 8.45
C GLY A 238 12.01 15.78 9.17
N ASP A 239 11.03 16.57 9.56
CA ASP A 239 9.84 16.08 10.28
C ASP A 239 8.71 15.69 9.34
N LEU A 240 8.82 16.02 8.05
CA LEU A 240 7.80 15.74 7.06
C LEU A 240 7.98 14.32 6.50
N ARG A 241 6.91 13.55 6.58
CA ARG A 241 6.80 12.18 6.07
C ARG A 241 5.87 12.15 4.87
N VAL A 242 6.12 11.20 3.97
CA VAL A 242 5.25 10.98 2.81
C VAL A 242 3.90 10.41 3.25
N VAL A 243 2.84 10.90 2.61
CA VAL A 243 1.48 10.35 2.67
C VAL A 243 0.98 10.08 1.25
N ARG A 244 0.35 8.93 1.03
CA ARG A 244 -0.11 8.46 -0.30
C ARG A 244 -1.60 8.17 -0.32
N GLY A 245 -2.18 7.96 -1.51
CA GLY A 245 -3.57 7.50 -1.70
C GLY A 245 -4.65 8.58 -1.63
N GLY A 246 -4.42 9.67 -0.89
CA GLY A 246 -5.47 10.66 -0.61
C GLY A 246 -6.54 10.11 0.34
N ASP A 247 -7.33 11.00 0.92
CA ASP A 247 -8.36 10.65 1.90
C ASP A 247 -9.77 11.03 1.43
N SER A 248 -10.78 10.67 2.22
CA SER A 248 -12.19 10.98 1.93
C SER A 248 -12.51 12.47 1.79
N TYR A 249 -11.68 13.36 2.35
CA TYR A 249 -11.83 14.82 2.29
C TYR A 249 -11.14 15.43 1.07
N ASN A 250 -10.20 14.72 0.47
CA ASN A 250 -9.40 15.22 -0.64
C ASN A 250 -10.18 15.14 -1.97
N PRO A 251 -9.87 16.03 -2.93
CA PRO A 251 -10.36 15.86 -4.31
C PRO A 251 -9.68 14.65 -4.97
N LEU A 252 -10.34 14.07 -5.97
CA LEU A 252 -9.84 12.91 -6.72
C LEU A 252 -8.40 13.07 -7.26
N SER A 253 -7.96 14.29 -7.56
CA SER A 253 -6.60 14.53 -8.06
C SER A 253 -5.50 14.14 -7.06
N HIS A 254 -5.82 14.01 -5.77
CA HIS A 254 -4.94 13.52 -4.71
C HIS A 254 -4.95 11.99 -4.59
N CYS A 255 -5.90 11.32 -5.24
CA CYS A 255 -6.07 9.86 -5.21
C CYS A 255 -5.45 9.16 -6.42
N ARG A 256 -4.74 9.89 -7.28
CA ARG A 256 -3.96 9.30 -8.38
C ARG A 256 -2.84 8.44 -7.82
N SER A 257 -2.49 7.37 -8.52
CA SER A 257 -1.38 6.48 -8.16
C SER A 257 -0.08 7.24 -7.92
N ALA A 258 0.19 8.30 -8.68
CA ALA A 258 1.39 9.12 -8.55
C ALA A 258 1.28 10.26 -7.52
N ALA A 259 0.08 10.60 -7.02
CA ALA A 259 -0.14 11.80 -6.21
C ALA A 259 0.51 11.71 -4.82
N ARG A 260 1.40 12.66 -4.53
CA ARG A 260 2.18 12.70 -3.28
C ARG A 260 1.65 13.79 -2.36
N ASN A 261 1.40 13.42 -1.11
CA ASN A 261 1.12 14.34 -0.02
C ASN A 261 2.19 14.20 1.06
N LEU A 262 2.10 15.05 2.08
CA LEU A 262 3.02 15.08 3.20
C LEU A 262 2.28 15.47 4.46
N SER A 263 2.81 15.05 5.60
CA SER A 263 2.39 15.56 6.90
C SER A 263 3.55 15.47 7.88
N ALA A 264 3.52 16.27 8.94
CA ALA A 264 4.51 16.20 9.99
C ALA A 264 4.34 14.89 10.77
N ARG A 265 5.44 14.21 11.10
CA ARG A 265 5.43 12.90 11.77
C ARG A 265 4.59 12.85 13.06
N ALA A 266 4.50 13.97 13.78
CA ALA A 266 3.75 14.09 15.03
C ALA A 266 2.34 14.68 14.86
N ALA A 267 1.93 15.05 13.65
CA ALA A 267 0.61 15.59 13.39
C ALA A 267 -0.43 14.46 13.31
N ARG A 268 -1.59 14.69 13.93
CA ARG A 268 -2.79 13.85 13.82
C ARG A 268 -3.67 14.40 12.71
N GLY A 269 -3.60 13.81 11.52
CA GLY A 269 -4.50 14.16 10.42
C GLY A 269 -5.73 13.26 10.46
N ALA A 270 -6.93 13.85 10.58
CA ALA A 270 -8.20 13.11 10.68
C ALA A 270 -8.55 12.21 9.47
N GLY A 271 -7.79 12.32 8.38
CA GLY A 271 -7.89 11.44 7.21
C GLY A 271 -6.65 10.56 6.98
N ILE A 272 -5.69 10.53 7.91
CA ILE A 272 -4.40 9.83 7.72
C ILE A 272 -4.34 8.57 8.60
N GLY A 273 -4.23 7.43 7.95
CA GLY A 273 -3.94 6.12 8.52
C GLY A 273 -2.65 5.54 7.94
N PHE A 274 -2.58 4.21 7.86
CA PHE A 274 -1.48 3.51 7.22
C PHE A 274 -1.87 2.08 6.85
N ARG A 275 -1.09 1.46 5.96
CA ARG A 275 -1.13 0.00 5.73
C ARG A 275 0.19 -0.64 6.11
N VAL A 276 0.15 -1.92 6.43
CA VAL A 276 1.30 -2.69 6.91
C VAL A 276 2.06 -3.30 5.74
N ALA A 277 3.38 -3.24 5.76
CA ALA A 277 4.27 -3.96 4.85
C ALA A 277 5.16 -4.95 5.62
N ARG A 278 5.68 -5.96 4.91
CA ARG A 278 6.66 -6.91 5.44
C ARG A 278 7.52 -7.45 4.31
N ASP A 279 8.84 -7.36 4.45
CA ASP A 279 9.77 -8.00 3.52
C ASP A 279 9.55 -9.52 3.50
N VAL A 280 9.68 -10.16 2.35
CA VAL A 280 9.66 -11.63 2.27
C VAL A 280 11.05 -12.16 1.93
N PRO A 281 11.39 -13.39 2.34
CA PRO A 281 12.56 -14.09 1.82
C PRO A 281 12.29 -14.59 0.39
N TRP A 282 13.17 -14.31 -0.57
CA TRP A 282 13.03 -14.72 -1.97
C TRP A 282 14.38 -14.99 -2.66
#